data_AF-A0A1Y3WUB6-F1
#
_entry.id   AF-A0A1Y3WUB6-F1
#
_cell.length_a   1.000
_cell.length_b   1.000
_cell.length_c   1.000
_cell.angle_alpha   90.00
_cell.angle_beta   90.00
_cell.angle_gamma   90.00
#
_symmetry.space_group_name_H-M   'P 1'
#
loop_
_entity.id
_entity.type
_entity.pdbx_description
1 polymer ?
#
loop_
_entity_poly.entity_id
_entity_poly.type
_entity_poly.pdbx_seq_one_letter_code
_entity_poly.pdbx_strand_id
1 'polypeptide(L)'
;MNFLQKHIGCIVTLIVALAFIAPRLLTLPGFDWLDLTQTGEIGDTIGGTTAPFWGFLSTILLYLTLKEQQNFNKTQQMASDYDILMKLRDNISELSNNLTVAICHPTGSQRTQYQGSFHIEDLKNTFHPQNAIEEDDFNELYRNCTEIAGLILLFFNMLIQSRLGNDIKRTLFYSVSIHSERIYSLFDMTQHEWITIVKNLNSIDDNIFGRYNSTNEKYLNLFSEAYHKLTEMIN
;
A
#
# COMPACT_ATOMS: atom_id res chain seq x y z
N MET A 1 21.48 3.44 24.10
CA MET A 1 21.40 2.47 22.97
C MET A 1 22.29 2.86 21.77
N ASN A 2 22.37 4.14 21.39
CA ASN A 2 23.34 4.65 20.41
C ASN A 2 24.81 4.40 20.83
N PHE A 3 25.07 4.31 22.14
CA PHE A 3 26.38 3.97 22.71
C PHE A 3 26.90 2.58 22.29
N LEU A 4 26.02 1.57 22.26
CA LEU A 4 26.39 0.18 21.91
C LEU A 4 26.74 0.06 20.42
N GLN A 5 25.96 0.67 19.53
CA GLN A 5 26.30 0.72 18.10
C GLN A 5 27.58 1.54 17.84
N LYS A 6 27.72 2.69 18.51
CA LYS A 6 28.88 3.58 18.35
C LYS A 6 30.20 2.97 18.87
N HIS A 7 30.13 2.11 19.88
CA HIS A 7 31.31 1.51 20.52
C HIS A 7 31.39 -0.01 20.35
N ILE A 8 30.63 -0.59 19.41
CA ILE A 8 30.61 -2.04 19.18
C ILE A 8 32.01 -2.58 18.91
N GLY A 9 32.83 -1.87 18.13
CA GLY A 9 34.20 -2.26 17.84
C GLY A 9 35.07 -2.33 19.11
N CYS A 10 34.94 -1.35 20.01
CA CYS A 10 35.66 -1.36 21.29
C CYS A 10 35.17 -2.48 22.22
N ILE A 11 33.85 -2.73 22.27
CA ILE A 11 33.25 -3.78 23.12
C ILE A 11 33.69 -5.16 22.63
N VAL A 12 33.62 -5.41 21.32
CA VAL A 12 34.08 -6.67 20.71
C VAL A 12 35.56 -6.87 20.97
N THR A 13 36.39 -5.84 20.74
CA THR A 13 37.84 -5.92 20.98
C THR A 13 38.17 -6.19 22.45
N LEU A 14 37.45 -5.56 23.38
CA LEU A 14 37.61 -5.77 24.82
C LEU A 14 37.19 -7.19 25.25
N ILE A 15 36.08 -7.71 24.75
CA ILE A 15 35.63 -9.07 25.06
C ILE A 15 36.62 -10.11 24.49
N VAL A 16 37.12 -9.89 23.27
CA VAL A 16 38.15 -10.75 22.67
C VAL A 16 39.44 -10.69 23.49
N ALA A 17 39.89 -9.50 23.90
CA ALA A 17 41.06 -9.36 24.76
C ALA A 17 40.88 -10.08 26.11
N LEU A 18 39.73 -9.94 26.75
CA LEU A 18 39.40 -10.63 28.00
C LEU A 18 39.37 -12.16 27.83
N ALA A 19 38.85 -12.67 26.71
CA ALA A 19 38.84 -14.10 26.42
C ALA A 19 40.27 -14.70 26.31
N PHE A 20 41.27 -13.92 25.88
CA PHE A 20 42.66 -14.37 25.85
C PHE A 20 43.42 -14.10 27.17
N ILE A 21 43.08 -13.03 27.88
CA ILE A 21 43.76 -12.61 29.11
C ILE A 21 43.27 -13.41 30.33
N ALA A 22 41.97 -13.72 30.42
CA ALA A 22 41.38 -14.38 31.58
C ALA A 22 41.94 -15.80 31.84
N PRO A 23 42.06 -16.70 30.84
CA PRO A 23 42.66 -18.02 31.07
C PRO A 23 44.13 -17.91 31.47
N ARG A 24 44.86 -16.91 30.95
CA ARG A 24 46.27 -16.69 31.28
C ARG A 24 46.47 -16.15 32.70
N LEU A 25 45.59 -15.25 33.16
CA LEU A 25 45.63 -14.74 34.53
C LEU A 25 45.22 -15.80 35.56
N LEU A 26 44.27 -16.66 35.22
CA LEU A 26 43.74 -17.69 36.11
C LEU A 26 44.59 -18.98 36.15
N THR A 27 45.52 -19.17 35.21
CA THR A 27 46.46 -20.31 35.19
C THR A 27 47.88 -19.95 35.67
N LEU A 28 48.14 -18.68 36.02
CA LEU A 28 49.39 -18.26 36.67
C LEU A 28 49.30 -18.51 38.18
N PRO A 29 50.39 -18.96 38.85
CA PRO A 29 50.41 -19.12 40.31
C PRO A 29 50.23 -17.74 40.97
N GLY A 30 49.07 -17.56 41.59
CA GLY A 30 48.60 -16.29 42.14
C GLY A 30 48.02 -16.45 43.54
N PHE A 31 47.29 -15.44 44.03
CA PHE A 31 46.64 -15.49 45.34
C PHE A 31 45.79 -16.77 45.54
N ASP A 32 45.93 -17.43 46.71
CA ASP A 32 45.32 -18.74 47.06
C ASP A 32 43.80 -18.90 46.80
N TRP A 33 43.06 -17.81 46.57
CA TRP A 33 41.61 -17.80 46.30
C TRP A 33 41.23 -17.74 44.81
N LEU A 34 42.20 -17.54 43.91
CA LEU A 34 42.04 -17.53 42.44
C LEU A 34 42.93 -18.56 41.74
N ASP A 35 43.62 -19.41 42.51
CA ASP A 35 44.53 -20.41 42.00
C ASP A 35 43.76 -21.65 41.49
N LEU A 36 43.53 -21.69 40.18
CA LEU A 36 42.91 -22.82 39.46
C LEU A 36 43.96 -23.80 38.91
N THR A 37 45.24 -23.70 39.33
CA THR A 37 46.31 -24.57 38.81
C THR A 37 46.10 -26.06 39.11
N GLN A 38 45.23 -26.40 40.05
CA GLN A 38 44.86 -27.80 40.38
C GLN A 38 43.48 -28.25 39.85
N THR A 39 42.74 -27.40 39.15
CA THR A 39 41.38 -27.72 38.68
C THR A 39 41.37 -28.08 37.20
N GLY A 40 41.48 -29.38 36.90
CA GLY A 40 41.23 -29.98 35.57
C GLY A 40 42.37 -29.81 34.55
N GLU A 41 42.25 -30.51 33.40
CA GLU A 41 43.17 -30.33 32.28
C GLU A 41 43.09 -28.88 31.76
N ILE A 42 44.20 -28.33 31.23
CA ILE A 42 44.28 -26.95 30.71
C ILE A 42 43.14 -26.64 29.71
N GLY A 43 42.66 -27.65 28.97
CA GLY A 43 41.52 -27.55 28.07
C GLY A 43 40.20 -27.20 28.78
N ASP A 44 39.94 -27.74 29.97
CA ASP A 44 38.74 -27.48 30.75
C ASP A 44 38.75 -26.08 31.37
N THR A 45 39.91 -25.62 31.83
CA THR A 45 40.05 -24.26 32.39
C THR A 45 39.91 -23.20 31.30
N ILE A 46 40.52 -23.40 30.12
CA ILE A 46 40.37 -22.49 28.98
C ILE A 46 38.93 -22.53 28.45
N GLY A 47 38.35 -23.72 28.28
CA GLY A 47 36.97 -23.87 27.81
C GLY A 47 35.97 -23.23 28.77
N GLY A 48 36.07 -23.54 30.06
CA GLY A 48 35.15 -23.04 31.09
C GLY A 48 35.23 -21.53 31.32
N THR A 49 36.44 -20.94 31.21
CA THR A 49 36.61 -19.49 31.40
C THR A 49 36.28 -18.68 30.15
N THR A 50 36.54 -19.21 28.94
CA THR A 50 36.26 -18.48 27.68
C THR A 50 34.83 -18.62 27.18
N ALA A 51 34.14 -19.73 27.46
CA ALA A 51 32.79 -19.98 26.99
C ALA A 51 31.77 -18.90 27.37
N PRO A 52 31.75 -18.35 28.60
CA PRO A 52 30.84 -17.25 28.95
C PRO A 52 31.08 -15.98 28.13
N PHE A 53 32.33 -15.64 27.81
CA PHE A 53 32.67 -14.46 27.00
C PHE A 53 32.21 -14.63 25.55
N TRP A 54 32.45 -15.79 24.95
CA TRP A 54 31.96 -16.11 23.61
C TRP A 54 30.43 -16.16 23.55
N GLY A 55 29.79 -16.75 24.56
CA GLY A 55 28.33 -16.76 24.69
C GLY A 55 27.75 -15.35 24.77
N PHE A 56 28.32 -14.50 25.63
CA PHE A 56 27.90 -13.11 25.79
C PHE A 56 28.10 -12.29 24.51
N LEU A 57 29.26 -12.42 23.87
CA LEU A 57 29.55 -11.77 22.58
C LEU A 57 28.55 -12.20 21.51
N SER A 58 28.30 -13.50 21.40
CA SER A 58 27.35 -14.07 20.44
C SER A 58 25.94 -13.51 20.65
N THR A 59 25.45 -13.47 21.90
CA THR A 59 24.13 -12.90 22.21
C THR A 59 24.05 -11.41 21.86
N ILE A 60 25.07 -10.61 22.15
CA ILE A 60 25.10 -9.18 21.78
C ILE A 60 25.05 -9.01 20.27
N LEU A 61 25.88 -9.74 19.52
CA LEU A 61 25.93 -9.64 18.07
C LEU A 61 24.62 -10.09 17.42
N LEU A 62 24.02 -11.17 17.93
CA LEU A 62 22.72 -11.65 17.49
C LEU A 62 21.63 -10.61 17.73
N TYR A 63 21.59 -10.01 18.92
CA TYR A 63 20.63 -8.95 19.24
C TYR A 63 20.76 -7.76 18.28
N LEU A 64 21.99 -7.31 18.00
CA LEU A 64 22.23 -6.19 17.09
C LEU A 64 21.82 -6.53 15.65
N THR A 65 22.10 -7.76 15.22
CA THR A 65 21.69 -8.26 13.90
C THR A 65 20.17 -8.27 13.77
N LEU A 66 19.46 -8.83 14.75
CA LEU A 66 18.00 -8.88 14.75
C LEU A 66 17.39 -7.48 14.75
N LYS A 67 17.97 -6.55 15.51
CA LYS A 67 17.52 -5.16 15.54
C LYS A 67 17.68 -4.48 14.18
N GLU A 68 18.83 -4.67 13.52
CA GLU A 68 19.07 -4.09 12.20
C GLU A 68 18.15 -4.71 11.15
N GLN A 69 17.92 -6.03 11.21
CA GLN A 69 16.93 -6.71 10.36
C GLN A 69 15.52 -6.15 10.56
N GLN A 70 15.09 -5.87 11.79
CA GLN A 70 13.79 -5.26 12.05
C GLN A 70 13.66 -3.86 11.45
N ASN A 71 14.73 -3.06 11.53
CA ASN A 71 14.74 -1.73 10.91
C ASN A 71 14.68 -1.83 9.39
N PHE A 72 15.52 -2.69 8.80
CA PHE A 72 15.54 -2.94 7.37
C PHE A 72 14.17 -3.41 6.86
N ASN A 73 13.52 -4.35 7.55
CA ASN A 73 12.20 -4.85 7.20
C ASN A 73 11.13 -3.76 7.21
N LYS A 74 11.19 -2.80 8.16
CA LYS A 74 10.25 -1.66 8.18
C LYS A 74 10.45 -0.76 6.96
N THR A 75 11.69 -0.41 6.63
CA THR A 75 12.00 0.41 5.47
C THR A 75 11.64 -0.29 4.16
N GLN A 76 11.96 -1.59 4.05
CA GLN A 76 11.61 -2.42 2.89
C GLN A 76 10.09 -2.50 2.71
N GLN A 77 9.32 -2.65 3.79
CA GLN A 77 7.87 -2.66 3.73
C GLN A 77 7.31 -1.32 3.23
N MET A 78 7.82 -0.18 3.72
CA MET A 78 7.40 1.14 3.23
C MET A 78 7.71 1.33 1.74
N ALA A 79 8.90 0.91 1.29
CA ALA A 79 9.26 0.97 -0.12
C ALA A 79 8.36 0.08 -0.99
N SER A 80 8.02 -1.12 -0.50
CA SER A 80 7.11 -2.05 -1.17
C SER A 80 5.69 -1.49 -1.24
N ASP A 81 5.15 -0.95 -0.14
CA ASP A 81 3.82 -0.34 -0.10
C ASP A 81 3.74 0.81 -1.13
N TYR A 82 4.77 1.65 -1.18
CA TYR A 82 4.86 2.76 -2.13
C TYR A 82 4.88 2.29 -3.59
N ASP A 83 5.69 1.28 -3.92
CA ASP A 83 5.77 0.72 -5.27
C ASP A 83 4.44 0.11 -5.73
N ILE A 84 3.76 -0.62 -4.86
CA ILE A 84 2.44 -1.19 -5.17
C ILE A 84 1.41 -0.08 -5.39
N LEU A 85 1.39 0.94 -4.53
CA LEU A 85 0.47 2.07 -4.67
C LEU A 85 0.75 2.85 -5.96
N MET A 86 2.02 3.05 -6.33
CA MET A 86 2.38 3.69 -7.60
C MET A 86 1.88 2.87 -8.80
N LYS A 87 2.09 1.56 -8.81
CA LYS A 87 1.59 0.68 -9.88
C LYS A 87 0.06 0.72 -9.98
N LEU A 88 -0.65 0.68 -8.85
CA LEU A 88 -2.11 0.79 -8.83
C LEU A 88 -2.57 2.15 -9.36
N ARG A 89 -1.93 3.23 -8.93
CA ARG A 89 -2.20 4.59 -9.41
C ARG A 89 -2.02 4.70 -10.93
N ASP A 90 -0.91 4.19 -11.44
CA ASP A 90 -0.61 4.23 -12.88
C ASP A 90 -1.62 3.40 -13.68
N ASN A 91 -1.98 2.19 -13.20
CA ASN A 91 -3.03 1.36 -13.82
C ASN A 91 -4.40 2.06 -13.81
N ILE A 92 -4.79 2.68 -12.71
CA ILE A 92 -6.04 3.46 -12.62
C ILE A 92 -6.01 4.60 -13.63
N SER A 93 -4.90 5.32 -13.71
CA SER A 93 -4.76 6.44 -14.65
C SER A 93 -4.84 5.96 -16.10
N GLU A 94 -4.13 4.88 -16.44
CA GLU A 94 -4.13 4.29 -17.79
C GLU A 94 -5.54 3.84 -18.20
N LEU A 95 -6.20 3.03 -17.36
CA LEU A 95 -7.57 2.55 -17.65
C LEU A 95 -8.56 3.72 -17.74
N SER A 96 -8.43 4.70 -16.85
CA SER A 96 -9.29 5.89 -16.84
C SER A 96 -9.09 6.75 -18.10
N ASN A 97 -7.86 6.89 -18.58
CA ASN A 97 -7.54 7.65 -19.79
C ASN A 97 -7.90 6.89 -21.08
N ASN A 98 -7.90 5.55 -21.05
CA ASN A 98 -8.26 4.72 -22.20
C ASN A 98 -9.76 4.38 -22.28
N LEU A 99 -10.53 4.79 -21.27
CA LEU A 99 -11.96 4.59 -21.23
C LEU A 99 -12.65 5.26 -22.41
N THR A 100 -13.52 4.52 -23.09
CA THR A 100 -14.27 5.02 -24.25
C THR A 100 -15.64 5.51 -23.80
N VAL A 101 -16.02 6.71 -24.23
CA VAL A 101 -17.37 7.27 -24.07
C VAL A 101 -17.95 7.57 -25.44
N ALA A 102 -18.96 6.83 -25.85
CA ALA A 102 -19.68 7.08 -27.09
C ALA A 102 -20.90 7.97 -26.80
N ILE A 103 -20.98 9.13 -27.45
CA ILE A 103 -22.07 10.08 -27.31
C ILE A 103 -22.79 10.19 -28.65
N CYS A 104 -24.10 10.07 -28.62
CA CYS A 104 -24.99 10.25 -29.76
C CYS A 104 -26.05 11.32 -29.47
N HIS A 105 -26.71 11.80 -30.52
CA HIS A 105 -27.89 12.64 -30.37
C HIS A 105 -29.16 11.76 -30.39
N PRO A 106 -30.14 11.98 -29.49
CA PRO A 106 -31.37 11.19 -29.42
C PRO A 106 -32.17 11.12 -30.74
N THR A 107 -32.00 12.12 -31.61
CA THR A 107 -32.75 12.30 -32.85
C THR A 107 -31.89 12.21 -34.11
N GLY A 108 -30.58 11.97 -33.98
CA GLY A 108 -29.61 12.04 -35.08
C GLY A 108 -28.72 10.81 -35.18
N SER A 109 -28.26 10.51 -36.39
CA SER A 109 -27.39 9.36 -36.69
C SER A 109 -25.92 9.57 -36.32
N GLN A 110 -25.56 10.74 -35.81
CA GLN A 110 -24.16 11.11 -35.59
C GLN A 110 -23.71 10.62 -34.21
N ARG A 111 -22.83 9.63 -34.21
CA ARG A 111 -22.16 9.07 -33.04
C ARG A 111 -20.72 9.58 -33.01
N THR A 112 -20.30 10.09 -31.87
CA THR A 112 -18.92 10.55 -31.64
C THR A 112 -18.35 9.78 -30.48
N GLN A 113 -17.16 9.21 -30.67
CA GLN A 113 -16.45 8.47 -29.65
C GLN A 113 -15.36 9.35 -29.05
N TYR A 114 -15.36 9.47 -27.73
CA TYR A 114 -14.37 10.20 -26.96
C TYR A 114 -13.54 9.23 -26.12
N GLN A 115 -12.29 9.62 -25.85
CA GLN A 115 -11.35 8.82 -25.07
C GLN A 115 -11.00 9.57 -23.77
N GLY A 116 -11.10 8.86 -22.65
CA GLY A 116 -10.84 9.34 -21.31
C GLY A 116 -12.11 9.52 -20.48
N SER A 117 -11.99 9.23 -19.18
CA SER A 117 -13.05 9.38 -18.19
C SER A 117 -13.54 10.81 -17.99
N PHE A 118 -12.79 11.81 -18.47
CA PHE A 118 -13.24 13.20 -18.45
C PHE A 118 -14.58 13.39 -19.18
N HIS A 119 -14.78 12.65 -20.27
CA HIS A 119 -16.00 12.73 -21.09
C HIS A 119 -17.23 12.06 -20.47
N ILE A 120 -17.09 11.44 -19.29
CA ILE A 120 -18.24 10.95 -18.52
C ILE A 120 -19.19 12.10 -18.16
N GLU A 121 -18.65 13.28 -17.80
CA GLU A 121 -19.48 14.45 -17.48
C GLU A 121 -20.30 14.95 -18.67
N ASP A 122 -19.82 14.72 -19.89
CA ASP A 122 -20.53 15.13 -21.10
C ASP A 122 -21.85 14.36 -21.26
N LEU A 123 -22.03 13.21 -20.58
CA LEU A 123 -23.28 12.45 -20.55
C LEU A 123 -24.34 13.05 -19.62
N LYS A 124 -23.98 14.03 -18.80
CA LYS A 124 -24.88 14.62 -17.82
C LYS A 124 -25.96 15.46 -18.50
N ASN A 125 -27.19 14.97 -18.54
CA ASN A 125 -28.30 15.59 -19.26
C ASN A 125 -28.68 16.99 -18.74
N THR A 126 -28.37 17.29 -17.47
CA THR A 126 -28.60 18.63 -16.88
C THR A 126 -27.72 19.70 -17.52
N PHE A 127 -26.54 19.34 -18.03
CA PHE A 127 -25.64 20.24 -18.75
C PHE A 127 -25.73 20.06 -20.27
N HIS A 128 -25.96 18.82 -20.72
CA HIS A 128 -26.02 18.46 -22.13
C HIS A 128 -27.30 17.66 -22.45
N PRO A 129 -28.46 18.31 -22.54
CA PRO A 129 -29.74 17.62 -22.74
C PRO A 129 -29.88 16.94 -24.11
N GLN A 130 -28.99 17.27 -25.05
CA GLN A 130 -28.93 16.63 -26.36
C GLN A 130 -27.97 15.44 -26.40
N ASN A 131 -27.17 15.22 -25.35
CA ASN A 131 -26.25 14.10 -25.30
C ASN A 131 -27.00 12.86 -24.80
N ALA A 132 -26.85 11.78 -25.53
CA ALA A 132 -27.33 10.47 -25.15
C ALA A 132 -26.24 9.43 -25.41
N ILE A 133 -26.46 8.24 -24.88
CA ILE A 133 -25.60 7.08 -25.09
C ILE A 133 -26.47 5.88 -25.44
N GLU A 134 -26.02 5.08 -26.40
CA GLU A 134 -26.71 3.82 -26.72
C GLU A 134 -26.55 2.83 -25.57
N GLU A 135 -27.56 1.99 -25.35
CA GLU A 135 -27.58 1.06 -24.23
C GLU A 135 -26.36 0.11 -24.20
N ASP A 136 -25.92 -0.41 -25.35
CA ASP A 136 -24.75 -1.30 -25.43
C ASP A 136 -23.45 -0.57 -25.07
N ASP A 137 -23.29 0.66 -25.55
CA ASP A 137 -22.15 1.53 -25.23
C ASP A 137 -22.15 1.89 -23.73
N PHE A 138 -23.32 2.17 -23.17
CA PHE A 138 -23.47 2.44 -21.75
C PHE A 138 -23.13 1.21 -20.90
N ASN A 139 -23.57 0.01 -21.31
CA ASN A 139 -23.25 -1.24 -20.64
C ASN A 139 -21.74 -1.48 -20.59
N GLU A 140 -21.04 -1.26 -21.70
CA GLU A 140 -19.59 -1.39 -21.77
C GLU A 140 -18.88 -0.35 -20.90
N LEU A 141 -19.27 0.92 -21.02
CA LEU A 141 -18.76 2.02 -20.19
C LEU A 141 -18.94 1.72 -18.70
N TYR A 142 -20.14 1.31 -18.30
CA TYR A 142 -20.49 1.03 -16.91
C TYR A 142 -19.69 -0.15 -16.34
N ARG A 143 -19.49 -1.22 -17.13
CA ARG A 143 -18.63 -2.35 -16.75
C ARG A 143 -17.20 -1.89 -16.50
N ASN A 144 -16.63 -1.12 -17.44
CA ASN A 144 -15.27 -0.62 -17.32
C ASN A 144 -15.12 0.33 -16.11
N CYS A 145 -16.09 1.22 -15.86
CA CYS A 145 -16.11 2.06 -14.67
C CYS A 145 -16.21 1.27 -13.37
N THR A 146 -16.95 0.16 -13.36
CA THR A 146 -17.05 -0.74 -12.21
C THR A 146 -15.71 -1.38 -11.87
N GLU A 147 -14.95 -1.81 -12.88
CA GLU A 147 -13.60 -2.36 -12.69
C GLU A 147 -12.63 -1.31 -12.15
N ILE A 148 -12.65 -0.11 -12.74
CA ILE A 148 -11.81 1.02 -12.27
C ILE A 148 -12.19 1.41 -10.84
N ALA A 149 -13.48 1.43 -10.49
CA ALA A 149 -13.95 1.71 -9.14
C ALA A 149 -13.39 0.70 -8.12
N GLY A 150 -13.37 -0.59 -8.46
CA GLY A 150 -12.75 -1.63 -7.65
C GLY A 150 -11.26 -1.35 -7.38
N LEU A 151 -10.51 -0.96 -8.41
CA LEU A 151 -9.10 -0.60 -8.27
C LEU A 151 -8.88 0.64 -7.40
N ILE A 152 -9.72 1.66 -7.57
CA ILE A 152 -9.64 2.88 -6.74
C ILE A 152 -9.90 2.56 -5.27
N LEU A 153 -10.94 1.79 -4.97
CA LEU A 153 -11.26 1.39 -3.60
C LEU A 153 -10.15 0.54 -2.98
N LEU A 154 -9.55 -0.37 -3.76
CA LEU A 154 -8.39 -1.14 -3.33
C LEU A 154 -7.21 -0.21 -3.02
N PHE A 155 -6.91 0.73 -3.91
CA PHE A 155 -5.86 1.72 -3.73
C PHE A 155 -6.08 2.54 -2.44
N PHE A 156 -7.30 3.05 -2.22
CA PHE A 156 -7.64 3.80 -1.01
C PHE A 156 -7.47 2.98 0.26
N ASN A 157 -7.95 1.73 0.27
CA ASN A 157 -7.78 0.85 1.42
C ASN A 157 -6.30 0.57 1.71
N MET A 158 -5.50 0.30 0.68
CA MET A 158 -4.05 0.10 0.83
C MET A 158 -3.35 1.37 1.32
N LEU A 159 -3.77 2.53 0.82
CA LEU A 159 -3.20 3.82 1.22
C LEU A 159 -3.44 4.09 2.71
N ILE A 160 -4.67 3.83 3.19
CA ILE A 160 -5.03 3.93 4.62
C ILE A 160 -4.14 3.01 5.46
N GLN A 161 -4.02 1.74 5.08
CA GLN A 161 -3.27 0.73 5.84
C GLN A 161 -1.74 0.87 5.74
N SER A 162 -1.24 1.57 4.72
CA SER A 162 0.20 1.68 4.47
C SER A 162 0.93 2.42 5.60
N ARG A 163 2.22 2.10 5.77
CA ARG A 163 3.10 2.76 6.75
C ARG A 163 3.74 4.05 6.24
N LEU A 164 3.25 4.58 5.12
CA LEU A 164 3.79 5.78 4.49
C LEU A 164 3.57 7.03 5.35
N GLY A 165 4.44 8.02 5.21
CA GLY A 165 4.26 9.33 5.84
C GLY A 165 3.05 10.08 5.26
N ASN A 166 2.43 10.94 6.06
CA ASN A 166 1.19 11.64 5.68
C ASN A 166 1.33 12.49 4.41
N ASP A 167 2.49 13.12 4.18
CA ASP A 167 2.74 13.91 2.96
C ASP A 167 2.70 13.06 1.68
N ILE A 168 3.29 11.86 1.75
CA ILE A 168 3.27 10.90 0.64
C ILE A 168 1.84 10.41 0.44
N LYS A 169 1.14 10.05 1.52
CA LYS A 169 -0.24 9.60 1.45
C LYS A 169 -1.15 10.64 0.81
N ARG A 170 -1.01 11.91 1.22
CA ARG A 170 -1.75 13.04 0.66
C ARG A 170 -1.49 13.21 -0.83
N THR A 171 -0.23 13.16 -1.25
CA THR A 171 0.15 13.28 -2.67
C THR A 171 -0.46 12.15 -3.50
N LEU A 172 -0.36 10.92 -3.02
CA LEU A 172 -0.92 9.73 -3.68
C LEU A 172 -2.44 9.81 -3.76
N PHE A 173 -3.11 10.21 -2.69
CA PHE A 173 -4.56 10.40 -2.65
C PHE A 173 -5.03 11.38 -3.73
N TYR A 174 -4.47 12.58 -3.79
CA TYR A 174 -4.86 13.58 -4.78
C TYR A 174 -4.60 13.13 -6.22
N SER A 175 -3.58 12.31 -6.45
CA SER A 175 -3.29 11.81 -7.79
C SER A 175 -4.35 10.83 -8.32
N VAL A 176 -5.11 10.18 -7.43
CA VAL A 176 -6.19 9.25 -7.78
C VAL A 176 -7.57 9.88 -7.62
N SER A 177 -7.71 10.92 -6.78
CA SER A 177 -9.01 11.56 -6.51
C SER A 177 -9.69 12.09 -7.77
N ILE A 178 -8.93 12.66 -8.72
CA ILE A 178 -9.48 13.14 -10.00
C ILE A 178 -10.17 12.01 -10.76
N HIS A 179 -9.52 10.85 -10.88
CA HIS A 179 -10.11 9.70 -11.55
C HIS A 179 -11.31 9.15 -10.76
N SER A 180 -11.18 9.11 -9.44
CA SER A 180 -12.24 8.69 -8.51
C SER A 180 -13.50 9.52 -8.63
N GLU A 181 -13.39 10.85 -8.73
CA GLU A 181 -14.52 11.76 -8.91
C GLU A 181 -15.26 11.50 -10.23
N ARG A 182 -14.54 11.26 -11.34
CA ARG A 182 -15.17 10.96 -12.64
C ARG A 182 -15.93 9.65 -12.63
N ILE A 183 -15.33 8.62 -12.04
CA ILE A 183 -15.95 7.31 -11.93
C ILE A 183 -17.16 7.36 -10.97
N TYR A 184 -17.02 8.06 -9.84
CA TYR A 184 -18.12 8.32 -8.91
C TYR A 184 -19.29 9.04 -9.60
N SER A 185 -18.98 10.05 -10.41
CA SER A 185 -19.98 10.82 -11.15
C SER A 185 -20.85 9.95 -12.04
N LEU A 186 -20.27 8.93 -12.72
CA LEU A 186 -21.09 7.99 -13.51
C LEU A 186 -22.14 7.27 -12.65
N PHE A 187 -21.74 6.73 -11.51
CA PHE A 187 -22.67 6.02 -10.61
C PHE A 187 -23.74 6.97 -10.07
N ASP A 188 -23.34 8.18 -9.68
CA ASP A 188 -24.26 9.21 -9.15
C ASP A 188 -25.28 9.64 -10.21
N MET A 189 -24.83 9.93 -11.43
CA MET A 189 -25.71 10.28 -12.54
C MET A 189 -26.63 9.14 -12.93
N THR A 190 -26.15 7.89 -12.88
CA THR A 190 -26.98 6.71 -13.18
C THR A 190 -28.02 6.49 -12.10
N GLN A 191 -27.67 6.71 -10.83
CA GLN A 191 -28.58 6.60 -9.67
C GLN A 191 -29.73 7.60 -9.73
N HIS A 192 -29.45 8.82 -10.20
CA HIS A 192 -30.43 9.91 -10.30
C HIS A 192 -31.06 10.05 -11.68
N GLU A 193 -30.79 9.12 -12.60
CA GLU A 193 -31.30 9.13 -13.99
C GLU A 193 -30.94 10.43 -14.75
N TRP A 194 -29.76 11.00 -14.46
CA TRP A 194 -29.21 12.19 -15.12
C TRP A 194 -28.47 11.89 -16.43
N ILE A 195 -28.69 10.71 -17.00
CA ILE A 195 -28.11 10.27 -18.27
C ILE A 195 -29.26 9.88 -19.18
N THR A 196 -29.18 10.23 -20.46
CA THR A 196 -30.14 9.76 -21.46
C THR A 196 -29.61 8.52 -22.14
N ILE A 197 -30.24 7.36 -21.90
CA ILE A 197 -29.86 6.09 -22.52
C ILE A 197 -30.87 5.74 -23.62
N VAL A 198 -30.38 5.55 -24.84
CA VAL A 198 -31.19 5.12 -25.99
C VAL A 198 -31.25 3.60 -26.01
N LYS A 199 -32.47 3.07 -25.83
CA LYS A 199 -32.75 1.62 -25.90
C LYS A 199 -32.43 1.06 -27.27
N ASN A 200 -31.81 -0.12 -27.31
CA ASN A 200 -31.68 -0.89 -28.54
C ASN A 200 -32.92 -1.78 -28.77
N LEU A 201 -33.06 -2.35 -29.97
CA LEU A 201 -34.17 -3.27 -30.32
C LEU A 201 -34.18 -4.55 -29.48
N ASN A 202 -33.07 -4.87 -28.82
CA ASN A 202 -32.88 -6.06 -27.99
C ASN A 202 -33.09 -5.77 -26.49
N SER A 203 -33.51 -4.55 -26.12
CA SER A 203 -33.72 -4.15 -24.73
C SER A 203 -34.79 -5.04 -24.09
N ILE A 204 -34.36 -5.90 -23.18
CA ILE A 204 -35.24 -6.86 -22.49
C ILE A 204 -36.03 -6.17 -21.37
N ASP A 205 -35.53 -5.04 -20.86
CA ASP A 205 -36.02 -4.42 -19.62
C ASP A 205 -36.76 -3.09 -19.88
N ASP A 206 -37.91 -2.92 -19.23
CA ASP A 206 -38.66 -1.68 -19.29
C ASP A 206 -37.96 -0.57 -18.48
N ASN A 207 -37.26 -0.95 -17.40
CA ASN A 207 -36.48 -0.04 -16.56
C ASN A 207 -34.97 -0.32 -16.65
N ILE A 208 -34.27 0.38 -17.56
CA ILE A 208 -32.81 0.27 -17.71
C ILE A 208 -32.07 0.61 -16.41
N PHE A 209 -32.46 1.69 -15.72
CA PHE A 209 -31.74 2.20 -14.54
C PHE A 209 -31.85 1.25 -13.34
N GLY A 210 -32.98 0.56 -13.22
CA GLY A 210 -33.21 -0.44 -12.17
C GLY A 210 -32.13 -1.53 -12.13
N ARG A 211 -31.51 -1.86 -13.27
CA ARG A 211 -30.44 -2.86 -13.37
C ARG A 211 -29.17 -2.47 -12.62
N TYR A 212 -28.88 -1.17 -12.54
CA TYR A 212 -27.64 -0.66 -11.94
C TYR A 212 -27.82 -0.20 -10.49
N ASN A 213 -29.05 0.02 -10.04
CA ASN A 213 -29.37 0.65 -8.75
C ASN A 213 -28.62 0.02 -7.56
N SER A 214 -28.67 -1.31 -7.41
CA SER A 214 -27.99 -2.01 -6.31
C SER A 214 -26.46 -1.87 -6.35
N THR A 215 -25.89 -1.79 -7.55
CA THR A 215 -24.46 -1.64 -7.77
C THR A 215 -24.02 -0.19 -7.52
N ASN A 216 -24.80 0.78 -8.01
CA ASN A 216 -24.60 2.20 -7.74
C ASN A 216 -24.61 2.48 -6.23
N GLU A 217 -25.67 2.09 -5.52
CA GLU A 217 -25.79 2.28 -4.07
C GLU A 217 -24.59 1.69 -3.33
N LYS A 218 -24.15 0.48 -3.72
CA LYS A 218 -22.97 -0.15 -3.14
C LYS A 218 -21.71 0.71 -3.36
N TYR A 219 -21.40 1.10 -4.59
CA TYR A 219 -20.17 1.83 -4.87
C TYR A 219 -20.20 3.24 -4.29
N LEU A 220 -21.32 3.97 -4.39
CA LEU A 220 -21.47 5.30 -3.81
C LEU A 220 -21.22 5.28 -2.30
N ASN A 221 -21.76 4.29 -1.58
CA ASN A 221 -21.50 4.10 -0.15
C ASN A 221 -20.04 3.78 0.14
N LEU A 222 -19.42 2.85 -0.62
CA LEU A 222 -18.01 2.48 -0.44
C LEU A 222 -17.07 3.66 -0.69
N PHE A 223 -17.33 4.48 -1.71
CA PHE A 223 -16.57 5.69 -1.98
C PHE A 223 -16.72 6.70 -0.84
N SER A 224 -17.95 6.94 -0.39
CA SER A 224 -18.22 7.86 0.74
C SER A 224 -17.46 7.44 2.00
N GLU A 225 -17.52 6.16 2.36
CA GLU A 225 -16.78 5.62 3.51
C GLU A 225 -15.26 5.75 3.35
N ALA A 226 -14.73 5.45 2.16
CA ALA A 226 -13.31 5.56 1.87
C ALA A 226 -12.83 7.03 1.96
N TYR A 227 -13.57 7.97 1.37
CA TYR A 227 -13.26 9.40 1.42
C TYR A 227 -13.29 9.95 2.84
N HIS A 228 -14.25 9.53 3.65
CA HIS A 228 -14.33 9.94 5.05
C HIS A 228 -13.07 9.51 5.82
N LYS A 229 -12.69 8.22 5.74
CA LYS A 229 -11.48 7.69 6.40
C LYS A 229 -10.20 8.37 5.91
N LEU A 230 -10.09 8.65 4.62
CA LEU A 230 -8.92 9.33 4.05
C LEU A 230 -8.81 10.77 4.52
N THR A 231 -9.93 11.47 4.64
CA THR A 231 -9.97 12.86 5.12
C THR A 231 -9.56 12.95 6.58
N GLU A 232 -10.02 12.02 7.43
CA GLU A 232 -9.59 11.93 8.84
C GLU A 232 -8.10 11.61 8.99
N MET A 233 -7.53 10.82 8.08
CA MET A 233 -6.11 10.46 8.12
C MET A 233 -5.19 11.59 7.63
N ILE A 234 -5.65 12.41 6.69
CA ILE A 234 -4.83 13.43 6.01
C ILE A 234 -4.83 14.77 6.77
N ASN A 235 -5.85 15.04 7.59
CA ASN A 235 -5.95 16.21 8.47
C ASN A 235 -5.23 16.00 9.80
#